data_AF-A0A5P2CX92-F1
#
_entry.id   AF-A0A5P2CX92-F1
#
_cell.length_a   1.000
_cell.length_b   1.000
_cell.length_c   1.000
_cell.angle_alpha   90.00
_cell.angle_beta   90.00
_cell.angle_gamma   90.00
#
_symmetry.space_group_name_H-M   'P 1'
#
loop_
_entity.id
_entity.type
_entity.pdbx_description
1 polymer ?
#
loop_
_entity_poly.entity_id
_entity_poly.type
_entity_poly.pdbx_seq_one_letter_code
_entity_poly.pdbx_strand_id
1 'polypeptide(L)'
;MLERTLKKDRTEVTFILPADTPPGPVSVVGDFNDWQPGVHTLKARKDGKRAVTVVLPSERVHAFRYLAAGDYWFNDDSAGDLDGPNSRLHT
;
A
#
# COMPACT_ATOMS: atom_id res chain seq x y z
N MET A 1 -6.80 -3.63 1.95
CA MET A 1 -6.51 -4.64 3.00
C MET A 1 -5.01 -4.72 3.16
N LEU A 2 -4.54 -4.73 4.40
CA LEU A 2 -3.11 -4.77 4.74
C LEU A 2 -2.79 -6.04 5.52
N GLU A 3 -1.83 -6.82 5.04
CA GLU A 3 -1.23 -7.92 5.79
C GLU A 3 0.16 -7.48 6.27
N ARG A 4 0.49 -7.71 7.54
CA ARG A 4 1.77 -7.34 8.14
C ARG A 4 2.45 -8.58 8.71
N THR A 5 3.71 -8.78 8.35
CA THR A 5 4.54 -9.85 8.92
C THR A 5 5.77 -9.22 9.57
N LEU A 6 5.83 -9.32 10.90
CA LEU A 6 7.00 -8.87 11.67
C LEU A 6 8.16 -9.85 11.46
N LYS A 7 9.34 -9.32 11.13
CA LYS A 7 10.62 -10.02 11.11
C LYS A 7 11.53 -9.39 12.17
N LYS A 8 12.70 -10.00 12.40
CA LYS A 8 13.63 -9.60 13.47
C LYS A 8 14.07 -8.12 13.40
N ASP A 9 14.15 -7.55 12.20
CA ASP A 9 14.71 -6.23 11.93
C ASP A 9 13.84 -5.33 11.04
N ARG A 10 12.66 -5.82 10.64
CA ARG A 10 11.80 -5.17 9.64
C ARG A 10 10.39 -5.72 9.68
N THR A 11 9.47 -4.99 9.07
CA THR A 11 8.09 -5.40 8.87
C THR A 11 7.81 -5.50 7.38
N GLU A 12 7.38 -6.66 6.92
CA GLU A 12 6.89 -6.88 5.57
C GLU A 12 5.41 -6.53 5.51
N VAL A 13 5.06 -5.49 4.74
CA VAL A 13 3.69 -5.03 4.58
C VAL A 13 3.22 -5.39 3.18
N THR A 14 2.19 -6.22 3.09
CA THR A 14 1.56 -6.59 1.82
C THR A 14 0.25 -5.82 1.65
N PHE A 15 0.23 -4.97 0.65
CA PHE A 15 -0.94 -4.19 0.24
C PHE A 15 -1.75 -5.03 -0.74
N ILE A 16 -3.04 -5.22 -0.45
CA ILE A 16 -3.91 -6.12 -1.21
C ILE A 16 -5.20 -5.41 -1.59
N LEU A 17 -5.52 -5.48 -2.88
CA LEU A 17 -6.76 -4.97 -3.46
C LEU A 17 -7.45 -6.05 -4.31
N PRO A 18 -8.77 -5.92 -4.57
CA PRO A 18 -9.42 -6.68 -5.62
C PRO A 18 -8.69 -6.50 -6.96
N ALA A 19 -8.67 -7.53 -7.81
CA ALA A 19 -7.90 -7.51 -9.06
C ALA A 19 -8.27 -6.31 -9.96
N ASP A 20 -9.56 -6.02 -10.08
CA ASP A 20 -10.09 -5.08 -11.08
C ASP A 20 -10.77 -3.85 -10.46
N THR A 21 -10.62 -3.64 -9.14
CA THR A 21 -11.22 -2.49 -8.44
C THR A 21 -10.16 -1.72 -7.64
N PRO A 22 -9.90 -0.43 -7.97
CA PRO A 22 -10.28 0.25 -9.21
C PRO A 22 -9.63 -0.38 -10.47
N PRO A 23 -10.21 -0.19 -11.67
CA PRO A 23 -9.68 -0.77 -12.90
C PRO A 23 -8.31 -0.19 -13.28
N GLY A 24 -7.52 -0.97 -14.01
CA GLY A 24 -6.18 -0.57 -14.45
C GLY A 24 -5.10 -0.71 -13.39
N PRO A 25 -3.87 -0.26 -13.67
CA PRO A 25 -2.75 -0.36 -12.73
C PRO A 25 -2.98 0.51 -11.49
N VAL A 26 -2.52 0.00 -10.34
CA VAL A 26 -2.50 0.75 -9.08
C VAL A 26 -1.12 0.68 -8.48
N SER A 27 -0.61 1.82 -8.01
CA SER A 27 0.59 1.92 -7.20
C SER A 27 0.25 2.26 -5.76
N VAL A 28 1.01 1.71 -4.81
CA VAL A 28 1.08 2.26 -3.46
C VAL A 28 2.21 3.28 -3.40
N VAL A 29 1.93 4.41 -2.75
CA VAL A 29 2.77 5.60 -2.75
C VAL A 29 2.81 6.16 -1.33
N GLY A 30 3.98 6.48 -0.79
CA GLY A 30 4.11 6.96 0.57
C GLY A 30 5.51 7.51 0.86
N ASP A 31 5.77 7.86 2.12
CA ASP A 31 7.08 8.37 2.53
C ASP A 31 8.24 7.42 2.22
N PHE A 32 8.01 6.11 2.30
CA PHE A 32 8.99 5.06 2.05
C PHE A 32 9.44 4.92 0.59
N ASN A 33 8.79 5.62 -0.34
CA ASN A 33 9.22 5.71 -1.73
C ASN A 33 9.16 7.15 -2.27
N ASP A 34 9.36 8.14 -1.40
CA ASP A 34 9.40 9.57 -1.76
C ASP A 34 8.16 10.03 -2.54
N TRP A 35 7.01 9.44 -2.24
CA TRP A 35 5.76 9.67 -2.96
C TRP A 35 5.85 9.45 -4.49
N GLN A 36 6.71 8.54 -4.95
CA GLN A 36 6.90 8.25 -6.37
C GLN A 36 5.98 7.11 -6.87
N PRO A 37 5.03 7.38 -7.80
CA PRO A 37 4.23 6.36 -8.44
C PRO A 37 5.05 5.37 -9.28
N GLY A 38 4.53 4.16 -9.48
CA GLY A 38 5.14 3.14 -10.33
C GLY A 38 6.21 2.29 -9.63
N VAL A 39 6.86 2.80 -8.58
CA VAL A 39 7.88 2.06 -7.80
C VAL A 39 7.28 0.79 -7.18
N HIS A 40 6.12 0.92 -6.52
CA HIS A 40 5.42 -0.18 -5.86
C HIS A 40 4.06 -0.43 -6.52
N THR A 41 4.08 -0.97 -7.74
CA THR A 41 2.87 -1.32 -8.50
C THR A 41 2.28 -2.66 -8.03
N LEU A 42 0.98 -2.70 -7.77
CA LEU A 42 0.27 -3.93 -7.42
C LEU A 42 0.17 -4.86 -8.63
N LYS A 43 0.56 -6.12 -8.42
CA LYS A 43 0.55 -7.17 -9.44
C LYS A 43 -0.54 -8.19 -9.18
N ALA A 44 -1.15 -8.69 -10.25
CA ALA A 44 -2.16 -9.74 -10.16
C ALA A 44 -1.61 -11.00 -9.47
N ARG A 45 -2.44 -11.62 -8.63
CA ARG A 45 -2.20 -12.87 -7.93
C ARG A 45 -3.17 -13.93 -8.43
N LYS A 46 -2.84 -15.21 -8.22
CA LYS A 46 -3.66 -16.36 -8.65
C LYS A 46 -5.02 -16.45 -7.92
N ASP A 47 -5.14 -15.77 -6.78
CA ASP A 47 -6.32 -15.76 -5.90
C ASP A 47 -7.38 -14.71 -6.32
N GLY A 48 -7.26 -14.13 -7.52
CA GLY A 48 -8.20 -13.12 -8.02
C GLY A 48 -8.03 -11.74 -7.35
N LYS A 49 -6.92 -11.52 -6.65
CA LYS A 49 -6.53 -10.22 -6.08
C LYS A 49 -5.31 -9.66 -6.79
N ARG A 50 -4.90 -8.47 -6.40
CA ARG A 50 -3.59 -7.90 -6.74
C ARG A 50 -2.90 -7.42 -5.48
N ALA A 51 -1.58 -7.51 -5.46
CA ALA A 51 -0.81 -7.12 -4.29
C ALA A 51 0.60 -6.62 -4.63
N VAL A 52 1.18 -5.91 -3.67
CA VAL A 52 2.60 -5.59 -3.62
C VAL A 52 3.07 -5.68 -2.17
N THR A 53 4.29 -6.17 -1.96
CA THR A 53 4.91 -6.25 -0.64
C THR A 53 6.02 -5.21 -0.56
N VAL A 54 5.99 -4.38 0.48
CA VAL A 54 7.01 -3.38 0.80
C VAL A 54 7.66 -3.77 2.12
N VAL A 55 8.99 -3.67 2.17
CA VAL A 55 9.78 -3.94 3.36
C VAL A 55 10.06 -2.61 4.05
N LEU A 56 9.62 -2.47 5.30
CA LEU A 56 9.73 -1.23 6.07
C LEU A 56 10.44 -1.47 7.41
N PRO A 57 11.09 -0.46 7.99
CA PRO A 57 11.58 -0.54 9.37
C PRO A 57 10.41 -0.81 10.33
N SER A 58 10.64 -1.65 11.33
CA SER A 58 9.66 -1.89 12.40
C SER A 58 9.57 -0.71 13.36
N GLU A 59 8.47 -0.64 14.10
CA GLU A 59 8.17 0.36 15.12
C GLU A 59 8.15 1.80 14.57
N ARG A 60 7.61 1.96 13.35
CA ARG A 60 7.47 3.26 12.69
C ARG A 60 6.04 3.50 12.22
N VAL A 61 5.75 4.78 11.98
CA VAL A 61 4.51 5.23 11.35
C VAL A 61 4.86 5.80 10.00
N HIS A 62 4.14 5.34 8.98
CA HIS A 62 4.31 5.72 7.59
C HIS A 62 3.01 6.32 7.04
N ALA A 63 3.11 7.39 6.27
CA ALA A 63 1.99 7.94 5.51
C ALA A 63 2.00 7.37 4.08
N PHE A 64 0.83 6.92 3.61
CA PHE A 64 0.69 6.36 2.26
C PHE A 64 -0.70 6.60 1.65
N ARG A 65 -0.80 6.41 0.33
CA ARG A 65 -2.03 6.37 -0.47
C ARG A 65 -1.88 5.42 -1.66
N TYR A 66 -3.01 5.06 -2.26
CA TYR A 66 -3.05 4.39 -3.55
C TYR A 66 -3.28 5.39 -4.68
N LEU A 67 -2.56 5.18 -5.79
CA LEU A 67 -2.79 5.88 -7.05
C LEU A 67 -3.20 4.88 -8.13
N ALA A 68 -4.42 5.00 -8.62
CA ALA A 68 -4.93 4.25 -9.77
C ALA A 68 -4.77 5.02 -11.09
N ALA A 69 -5.11 4.36 -12.19
CA ALA A 69 -5.22 4.99 -13.51
C ALA A 69 -6.13 6.24 -13.49
N GLY A 70 -5.79 7.22 -14.32
CA GLY A 70 -6.53 8.48 -14.41
C GLY A 70 -6.34 9.40 -13.21
N ASP A 71 -5.19 9.32 -12.54
CA ASP A 71 -4.83 10.12 -11.36
C ASP A 71 -5.84 10.00 -10.20
N TYR A 72 -6.51 8.85 -10.10
CA TYR A 72 -7.47 8.58 -9.05
C TYR A 72 -6.76 8.14 -7.77
N TRP A 73 -6.82 9.00 -6.76
CA TRP A 73 -6.21 8.77 -5.46
C TRP A 73 -7.21 8.30 -4.41
N PHE A 74 -6.91 7.21 -3.72
CA PHE A 74 -7.78 6.65 -2.68
C PHE A 74 -6.98 6.10 -1.49
N ASN A 75 -7.66 5.94 -0.36
CA ASN A 75 -7.10 5.44 0.89
C ASN A 75 -7.36 3.94 1.04
N ASP A 76 -6.65 3.30 1.97
CA ASP A 76 -7.02 1.94 2.38
C ASP A 76 -8.15 2.01 3.41
N ASP A 77 -9.29 1.39 3.13
CA ASP A 77 -10.43 1.33 4.06
C ASP A 77 -10.10 0.60 5.37
N SER A 78 -9.03 -0.21 5.39
CA SER A 78 -8.55 -0.89 6.60
C SER A 78 -7.50 -0.10 7.37
N ALA A 79 -7.02 1.04 6.86
CA ALA A 79 -6.20 1.96 7.63
C ALA A 79 -7.11 2.76 8.58
N GLY A 80 -7.18 2.33 9.84
CA GLY A 80 -8.05 2.94 10.84
C GLY A 80 -7.64 4.35 11.29
N ASP A 81 -6.46 4.84 10.90
CA ASP A 81 -5.96 6.19 11.23
C ASP A 81 -5.52 6.95 9.96
N LEU A 82 -5.71 8.26 9.99
CA LEU A 82 -5.43 9.18 8.88
C LEU A 82 -4.39 10.23 9.27
N ASP A 83 -3.50 10.54 8.34
CA ASP A 83 -2.59 11.70 8.40
C ASP A 83 -3.02 12.73 7.37
N GLY A 84 -3.97 13.60 7.75
CA GLY A 84 -4.63 14.49 6.80
C GLY A 84 -5.35 13.68 5.71
N PRO A 85 -5.02 13.85 4.40
CA PRO A 85 -5.66 13.08 3.34
C PRO A 85 -5.12 11.64 3.21
N ASN A 86 -4.05 11.28 3.92
CA ASN A 86 -3.30 10.03 3.72
C ASN A 86 -3.68 8.97 4.74
N SER A 87 -3.56 7.69 4.36
CA SER A 87 -3.65 6.56 5.29
C SER A 87 -2.38 6.46 6.15
N ARG A 88 -2.53 6.06 7.42
CA ARG A 88 -1.40 5.71 8.30
C ARG A 88 -1.15 4.22 8.33
N LEU A 89 0.12 3.86 8.24
CA LEU A 89 0.63 2.50 8.34
C LEU A 89 1.59 2.40 9.51
N HIS A 90 1.20 1.64 10.52
CA HIS A 90 2.08 1.24 11.62
C HIS A 90 2.82 -0.05 11.24
N THR A 91 4.13 -0.04 11.41
CA THR A 91 5.04 -1.17 11.16
C THR A 91 5.73 -1.63 12.42
#